data_AF-A0A5E4JUW1-F1
#
_entry.id   AF-A0A5E4JUW1-F1
#
_cell.length_a   1.000
_cell.length_b   1.000
_cell.length_c   1.000
_cell.angle_alpha   90.00
_cell.angle_beta   90.00
_cell.angle_gamma   90.00
#
_symmetry.space_group_name_H-M   'P 1'
#
loop_
_entity.id
_entity.type
_entity.pdbx_description
1 polymer ?
#
loop_
_entity_poly.entity_id
_entity_poly.type
_entity_poly.pdbx_seq_one_letter_code
_entity_poly.pdbx_strand_id
1 'polypeptide(L)'
;MESGETELECLQREIKEEINCTVKKTTPFQTFEGRTHDNAQSLRVTCYLVELEGEITPANEIEEHKWIDKNHKLKLTPIFTEQIIPELIKKGMIKWQTLTKLQE
;
A
#
# COMPACT_ATOMS: atom_id res chain seq x y z
N MET A 1 -2.57 -7.12 14.76
CA MET A 1 -3.54 -8.21 14.90
C MET A 1 -3.82 -8.40 16.36
N GLU A 2 -5.08 -8.23 16.73
CA GLU A 2 -5.54 -8.53 18.07
C GLU A 2 -5.67 -10.06 18.27
N SER A 3 -5.77 -10.48 19.52
CA SER A 3 -5.86 -11.91 19.86
C SER A 3 -7.14 -12.52 19.28
N GLY A 4 -6.99 -13.50 18.39
CA GLY A 4 -8.11 -14.20 17.74
C GLY A 4 -8.56 -13.60 16.42
N GLU A 5 -7.95 -12.48 15.98
CA GLU A 5 -8.28 -11.80 14.74
C GLU A 5 -7.62 -12.48 13.52
N THR A 6 -8.37 -12.67 12.44
CA THR A 6 -7.80 -13.05 11.14
C THR A 6 -7.10 -11.86 10.47
N GLU A 7 -6.21 -12.11 9.50
CA GLU A 7 -5.57 -11.02 8.75
C GLU A 7 -6.58 -10.07 8.08
N LEU A 8 -7.71 -10.61 7.60
CA LEU A 8 -8.77 -9.82 6.96
C LEU A 8 -9.57 -8.98 7.96
N GLU A 9 -9.90 -9.53 9.13
CA GLU A 9 -10.55 -8.78 10.20
C GLU A 9 -9.64 -7.63 10.66
N CYS A 10 -8.35 -7.91 10.84
CA CYS A 10 -7.35 -6.90 11.17
C CYS A 10 -7.31 -5.80 10.11
N LEU A 11 -7.21 -6.16 8.83
CA LEU A 11 -7.20 -5.18 7.73
C LEU A 11 -8.45 -4.27 7.77
N GLN A 12 -9.63 -4.85 7.99
CA GLN A 12 -10.89 -4.10 8.02
C GLN A 12 -10.99 -3.18 9.24
N ARG A 13 -10.57 -3.65 10.42
CA ARG A 13 -10.54 -2.86 11.65
C ARG A 13 -9.56 -1.69 11.53
N GLU A 14 -8.32 -1.94 11.12
CA GLU A 14 -7.29 -0.90 10.98
C GLU A 14 -7.72 0.17 9.94
N ILE A 15 -8.25 -0.23 8.78
CA ILE A 15 -8.79 0.73 7.79
C ILE A 15 -9.90 1.61 8.41
N LYS A 16 -10.75 1.03 9.28
CA LYS A 16 -11.80 1.80 9.93
C LYS A 16 -11.23 2.76 10.98
N GLU A 17 -10.25 2.32 11.76
CA GLU A 17 -9.63 3.06 12.85
C GLU A 17 -8.72 4.20 12.34
N GLU A 18 -7.91 3.93 11.32
CA GLU A 18 -6.87 4.86 10.87
C GLU A 18 -7.33 5.82 9.77
N ILE A 19 -8.30 5.45 8.95
CA ILE A 19 -8.77 6.29 7.83
C ILE A 19 -10.30 6.45 7.73
N ASN A 20 -11.04 5.99 8.74
CA ASN A 20 -12.50 6.12 8.86
C ASN A 20 -13.36 5.46 7.77
N CYS A 21 -12.77 4.68 6.86
CA CYS A 21 -13.49 4.02 5.76
C CYS A 21 -14.02 2.62 6.13
N THR A 22 -14.97 2.12 5.33
CA THR A 22 -15.44 0.73 5.39
C THR A 22 -15.00 -0.03 4.13
N VAL A 23 -14.52 -1.26 4.30
CA VAL A 23 -14.11 -2.11 3.17
C VAL A 23 -15.33 -2.81 2.58
N LYS A 24 -15.63 -2.57 1.29
CA LYS A 24 -16.71 -3.24 0.55
C LYS A 24 -16.27 -4.54 -0.07
N LYS A 25 -15.02 -4.61 -0.49
CA LYS A 25 -14.44 -5.77 -1.14
C LYS A 25 -12.94 -5.80 -0.89
N THR A 26 -12.44 -6.99 -0.64
CA THR A 26 -11.00 -7.26 -0.51
C THR A 26 -10.60 -8.29 -1.55
N THR A 27 -9.54 -8.01 -2.29
CA THR A 27 -8.93 -8.95 -3.24
C THR A 27 -7.47 -9.17 -2.83
N PRO A 28 -7.04 -10.42 -2.55
CA PRO A 28 -5.63 -10.70 -2.31
C PRO A 28 -4.76 -10.22 -3.46
N PHE A 29 -3.67 -9.52 -3.15
CA PHE A 29 -2.74 -9.04 -4.16
C PHE A 29 -1.50 -9.91 -4.21
N GLN A 30 -0.61 -9.72 -3.24
CA GLN A 30 0.68 -10.40 -3.16
C GLN A 30 1.30 -10.16 -1.80
N THR A 31 2.08 -11.13 -1.30
CA THR A 31 2.95 -10.93 -0.16
C THR A 31 4.37 -10.62 -0.64
N PHE A 32 4.97 -9.60 -0.05
CA PHE A 32 6.34 -9.17 -0.29
C PHE A 32 7.19 -9.46 0.94
N GLU A 33 8.44 -9.83 0.73
CA GLU A 33 9.41 -10.05 1.80
C GLU A 33 10.58 -9.09 1.62
N GLY A 34 11.06 -8.56 2.72
CA GLY A 34 12.12 -7.57 2.72
C GLY A 34 12.76 -7.45 4.09
N ARG A 35 13.34 -6.28 4.35
CA ARG A 35 13.89 -5.93 5.65
C ARG A 35 13.33 -4.59 6.10
N THR A 36 13.30 -4.37 7.41
CA THR A 36 13.02 -3.07 8.01
C THR A 36 14.01 -2.02 7.50
N HIS A 37 13.66 -0.72 7.61
CA HIS A 37 14.50 0.36 7.06
C HIS A 37 15.94 0.37 7.61
N ASP A 38 16.14 -0.10 8.85
CA ASP A 38 17.42 -0.26 9.53
C ASP A 38 18.14 -1.59 9.24
N ASN A 39 17.57 -2.44 8.38
CA ASN A 39 18.02 -3.81 8.08
C ASN A 39 18.09 -4.76 9.29
N ALA A 40 17.49 -4.40 10.43
CA ALA A 40 17.59 -5.18 11.65
C ALA A 40 16.71 -6.43 11.65
N GLN A 41 15.58 -6.39 10.95
CA GLN A 41 14.57 -7.45 11.00
C GLN A 41 14.04 -7.79 9.61
N SER A 42 13.69 -9.07 9.41
CA SER A 42 12.91 -9.50 8.25
C SER A 42 11.52 -8.90 8.32
N LEU A 43 11.06 -8.32 7.22
CA LEU A 43 9.73 -7.76 7.07
C LEU A 43 8.93 -8.61 6.07
N ARG A 44 7.69 -8.95 6.42
CA ARG A 44 6.73 -9.60 5.52
C ARG A 44 5.50 -8.70 5.41
N VAL A 45 5.15 -8.28 4.20
CA VAL A 45 4.01 -7.40 3.93
C VAL A 45 3.03 -8.11 3.02
N THR A 46 1.88 -8.51 3.56
CA THR A 46 0.76 -9.04 2.78
C THR A 46 -0.11 -7.90 2.29
N CYS A 47 -0.16 -7.69 0.98
CA CYS A 47 -0.94 -6.62 0.37
C CYS A 47 -2.28 -7.14 -0.15
N TYR A 48 -3.28 -6.28 -0.04
CA TYR A 48 -4.63 -6.48 -0.57
C TYR A 48 -5.05 -5.27 -1.40
N LEU A 49 -5.90 -5.48 -2.40
CA LEU A 49 -6.62 -4.41 -3.09
C LEU A 49 -8.00 -4.29 -2.45
N VAL A 50 -8.36 -3.08 -2.02
CA VAL A 50 -9.61 -2.83 -1.31
C VAL A 50 -10.47 -1.81 -2.07
N GLU A 51 -11.77 -2.08 -2.12
CA GLU A 51 -12.78 -1.10 -2.50
C GLU A 51 -13.31 -0.47 -1.20
N LEU A 52 -13.14 0.85 -1.04
CA LEU A 52 -13.53 1.58 0.15
C LEU A 52 -14.87 2.30 -0.04
N GLU A 53 -15.63 2.40 1.04
CA GLU A 53 -16.82 3.25 1.17
C GLU A 53 -16.58 4.30 2.26
N GLY A 54 -16.92 5.55 1.95
CA GLY A 54 -16.66 6.72 2.80
C GLY A 54 -15.53 7.61 2.26
N GLU A 55 -15.25 8.68 2.99
CA GLU A 55 -14.15 9.61 2.70
C GLU A 55 -12.93 9.26 3.56
N ILE A 56 -11.75 9.21 2.94
CA ILE A 56 -10.48 8.94 3.63
C ILE A 56 -10.19 10.10 4.57
N THR A 57 -10.34 9.85 5.87
CA THR A 57 -10.10 10.84 6.93
C THR A 57 -9.07 10.27 7.90
N PRO A 58 -7.80 10.73 7.84
CA PRO A 58 -6.75 10.29 8.76
C PRO A 58 -7.17 10.38 10.23
N ALA A 59 -6.85 9.35 11.00
CA ALA A 59 -7.16 9.20 12.41
C ALA A 59 -6.11 8.32 13.09
N ASN A 60 -6.12 8.33 14.42
CA ASN A 60 -5.18 7.60 15.27
C ASN A 60 -3.71 7.87 14.89
N GLU A 61 -3.02 6.87 14.36
CA GLU A 61 -1.58 6.95 14.05
C GLU A 61 -1.29 7.64 12.70
N ILE A 62 -2.28 7.83 11.85
CA ILE A 62 -2.10 8.48 10.54
C ILE A 62 -2.37 9.99 10.65
N GLU A 63 -1.34 10.79 10.42
CA GLU A 63 -1.42 12.25 10.43
C GLU A 63 -1.95 12.84 9.11
N GLU A 64 -1.61 12.25 7.96
CA GLU A 64 -2.01 12.74 6.64
C GLU A 64 -2.20 11.61 5.61
N HIS A 65 -3.01 11.88 4.58
CA HIS A 65 -3.12 11.03 3.41
C HIS A 65 -2.83 11.84 2.13
N LYS A 66 -2.14 11.23 1.17
CA LYS A 66 -1.87 11.81 -0.15
C LYS A 66 -1.92 10.75 -1.22
N TRP A 67 -2.59 11.06 -2.33
CA TRP A 67 -2.43 10.31 -3.56
C TRP A 67 -1.13 10.75 -4.25
N ILE A 68 -0.34 9.79 -4.71
CA ILE A 68 0.91 10.04 -5.41
C ILE A 68 0.84 9.57 -6.85
N ASP A 69 1.62 10.21 -7.71
CA ASP A 69 1.86 9.80 -9.09
C ASP A 69 3.36 9.58 -9.32
N LYS A 70 3.76 9.25 -10.54
CA LYS A 70 5.16 9.05 -10.92
C LYS A 70 6.09 10.24 -10.67
N ASN A 71 5.55 11.44 -10.45
CA ASN A 71 6.31 12.67 -10.23
C ASN A 71 6.42 13.04 -8.75
N HIS A 72 5.90 12.21 -7.84
CA HIS A 72 5.93 12.48 -6.40
C HIS A 72 7.34 12.75 -5.88
N LYS A 73 7.42 13.59 -4.85
CA LYS A 73 8.69 13.92 -4.16
C LYS A 73 8.76 13.34 -2.74
N LEU A 74 7.74 12.58 -2.33
CA LEU A 74 7.69 11.91 -1.03
C LEU A 74 8.77 10.83 -0.92
N LYS A 75 9.39 10.71 0.25
CA LYS A 75 10.29 9.60 0.58
C LYS A 75 9.44 8.40 0.98
N LEU A 76 9.45 7.36 0.15
CA LEU A 76 8.78 6.10 0.43
C LEU A 76 9.77 5.10 1.03
N THR A 77 9.26 4.08 1.73
CA THR A 77 10.11 3.01 2.25
C THR A 77 10.60 2.10 1.11
N PRO A 78 11.77 1.46 1.24
CA PRO A 78 12.37 0.67 0.15
C PRO A 78 11.45 -0.40 -0.44
N ILE A 79 10.64 -1.08 0.38
CA ILE A 79 9.72 -2.12 -0.10
C ILE A 79 8.68 -1.58 -1.08
N PHE A 80 8.24 -0.32 -0.92
CA PHE A 80 7.33 0.31 -1.88
C PHE A 80 8.02 0.61 -3.21
N THR A 81 9.21 1.20 -3.17
CA THR A 81 9.93 1.65 -4.38
C THR A 81 10.59 0.51 -5.15
N GLU A 82 11.03 -0.54 -4.46
CA GLU A 82 11.80 -1.65 -5.05
C GLU A 82 10.93 -2.86 -5.41
N GLN A 83 9.76 -3.03 -4.76
CA GLN A 83 8.93 -4.22 -4.96
C GLN A 83 7.48 -3.89 -5.31
N ILE A 84 6.75 -3.14 -4.47
CA ILE A 84 5.30 -2.98 -4.63
C ILE A 84 4.95 -2.16 -5.88
N ILE A 85 5.52 -0.96 -6.04
CA ILE A 85 5.26 -0.10 -7.20
C ILE A 85 5.70 -0.77 -8.51
N PRO A 86 6.91 -1.37 -8.63
CA PRO A 86 7.29 -2.13 -9.80
C PRO A 86 6.32 -3.25 -10.17
N GLU A 87 5.82 -4.01 -9.19
CA GLU A 87 4.87 -5.10 -9.44
C GLU A 87 3.50 -4.56 -9.89
N LEU A 88 3.03 -3.44 -9.34
CA LEU A 88 1.81 -2.76 -9.83
C LEU A 88 1.95 -2.31 -11.29
N ILE A 89 3.12 -1.78 -11.68
CA ILE A 89 3.41 -1.39 -13.07
C ILE A 89 3.44 -2.62 -13.98
N LYS A 90 4.16 -3.67 -13.58
CA LYS A 90 4.31 -4.92 -14.33
C LYS A 90 2.97 -5.61 -14.58
N LYS A 91 2.07 -5.59 -13.59
CA LYS A 91 0.69 -6.11 -13.73
C LYS A 91 -0.27 -5.15 -14.46
N GLY A 92 0.22 -3.98 -14.91
CA GLY A 92 -0.57 -3.00 -15.66
C GLY A 92 -1.61 -2.24 -14.83
N MET A 93 -1.50 -2.29 -13.50
CA MET A 93 -2.46 -1.68 -12.57
C MET A 93 -2.28 -0.18 -12.44
N ILE A 94 -1.04 0.29 -12.58
CA ILE A 94 -0.70 1.72 -12.63
C ILE A 94 0.18 2.00 -13.85
N LYS A 95 -0.05 3.15 -14.49
CA LYS A 95 0.72 3.59 -15.67
C LYS A 95 1.73 4.65 -15.28
N TRP A 96 2.75 4.24 -14.54
CA TRP A 96 3.81 5.13 -14.07
C TRP A 96 5.06 5.13 -14.96
N GLN A 97 4.95 4.60 -16.18
CA GLN A 97 6.05 4.64 -17.14
C GLN A 97 6.47 6.09 -17.40
N THR A 98 7.77 6.34 -17.33
CA THR A 98 8.39 7.46 -18.05
C THR A 98 8.07 7.25 -19.51
N LEU A 99 7.67 8.29 -20.25
CA LEU A 99 7.67 8.23 -21.70
C LEU A 99 9.09 7.81 -22.07
N THR A 100 9.28 6.57 -22.52
CA THR A 100 10.49 6.18 -23.22
C THR A 100 10.55 7.18 -24.36
N LYS A 101 11.58 8.05 -24.36
CA LYS A 101 11.81 8.95 -25.47
C LYS A 101 11.66 8.10 -26.73
N LEU A 102 10.75 8.49 -27.62
CA LEU A 102 10.74 8.01 -28.99
C LEU A 102 12.20 8.12 -29.45
N GLN A 103 12.83 6.97 -29.70
CA GLN A 103 14.12 6.97 -30.37
C GLN A 103 13.87 7.60 -31.74
N GLU A 104 14.48 8.76 -31.96
CA GLU A 104 14.63 9.38 -33.28
C GLU A 104 15.39 8.44 -34.23
#